data_AF-A0A1Z5JQ87-F1
#
_entry.id   AF-A0A1Z5JQ87-F1
#
_cell.length_a   1.000
_cell.length_b   1.000
_cell.length_c   1.000
_cell.angle_alpha   90.00
_cell.angle_beta   90.00
_cell.angle_gamma   90.00
#
_symmetry.space_group_name_H-M   'P 1'
#
loop_
_entity.id
_entity.type
_entity.pdbx_description
1 polymer ?
#
loop_
_entity_poly.entity_id
_entity_poly.type
_entity_poly.pdbx_seq_one_letter_code
_entity_poly.pdbx_strand_id
1 'polypeptide(L)'
;MMVKAKTDIQVALIGHVSVGKTTVLNALFRDKFGEVSMKRTTAGINYFRIIPKQKNASKKPNGAKTAKGSVDEIGKQWVDIASYDTKSAGAILKEITADNMAFRNSSAIHERFFDIELDEPLCDMRKDADLVVVDVPGINEASAGSKYRDFVEKKWDTFDVVVLVMDGKQGVNTEEQLKLLQFVKNNQETKRRVSLIILLNKVDDPDDEEQSVLVDESRKEAEKQFNCTLGKLLHNTQKSAKSKSSIFTPVLIPTSAMHAYFYCTASLMTFDQFKKFDKDLIEKIGREEVGKFKWKTLSEDKKYQAVYEAVSEEGQYKERLEATNFDKFLEALRDFIGDESAQLKILQEQVRVSLKNLSPKEGLADQFESAYEKSKVVCMPATDLSNHFWVKYNDLEQRVIKDFVGPASICILSEAMNELKSFYDIAHRASWEEDQQKALERMKGLVRHPLLPLLEKATACKNQMQEGAFTSKSPPIQWTHLSPLDWHTICSSFLLLSFNKTFCTTFGYEKMLVEMVKDRLSLSSLSFTYCCSKVTWEGQESNGIRNGGYTRCGSCGSQHYKKQANIFAFDLNSNSELRPINKDVYASAFTQQIPTTISDPKHWGHLAWVYCEVVESHTA
;
A
#
# COMPACT_ATOMS: atom_id res chain seq x y z
N MET A 1 -21.06 12.46 15.66
CA MET A 1 -20.68 12.56 14.23
C MET A 1 -19.40 11.78 14.05
N MET A 2 -19.40 10.73 13.23
CA MET A 2 -18.15 10.04 12.86
C MET A 2 -17.27 11.01 12.07
N VAL A 3 -16.01 11.15 12.48
CA VAL A 3 -15.02 11.90 11.71
C VAL A 3 -14.84 11.16 10.38
N LYS A 4 -15.27 11.78 9.28
CA LYS A 4 -15.06 11.20 7.95
C LYS A 4 -13.56 11.08 7.72
N ALA A 5 -13.12 9.93 7.19
CA ALA A 5 -11.75 9.76 6.73
C ALA A 5 -11.42 10.86 5.72
N LYS A 6 -10.32 11.58 5.97
CA LYS A 6 -9.82 12.60 5.04
C LYS A 6 -8.97 11.95 3.95
N THR A 7 -9.01 12.54 2.76
CA THR A 7 -8.21 12.11 1.61
C THR A 7 -7.13 13.13 1.28
N ASP A 8 -5.92 12.68 0.96
CA ASP A 8 -4.81 13.57 0.67
C ASP A 8 -4.72 13.89 -0.84
N ILE A 9 -4.52 15.16 -1.20
CA ILE A 9 -4.06 15.59 -2.53
C ILE A 9 -2.55 15.77 -2.47
N GLN A 10 -1.80 15.01 -3.26
CA GLN A 10 -0.35 14.91 -3.16
C GLN A 10 0.38 15.72 -4.23
N VAL A 11 1.25 16.64 -3.79
CA VAL A 11 2.14 17.44 -4.63
C VAL A 11 3.59 16.98 -4.41
N ALA A 12 4.20 16.33 -5.39
CA ALA A 12 5.57 15.82 -5.26
C ALA A 12 6.61 16.78 -5.83
N LEU A 13 7.64 17.11 -5.04
CA LEU A 13 8.83 17.84 -5.48
C LEU A 13 9.90 16.84 -5.93
N ILE A 14 10.15 16.76 -7.24
CA ILE A 14 11.07 15.78 -7.85
C ILE A 14 12.18 16.52 -8.60
N GLY A 15 13.39 15.98 -8.59
CA GLY A 15 14.54 16.57 -9.29
C GLY A 15 15.88 16.08 -8.78
N HIS A 16 16.96 16.44 -9.45
CA HIS A 16 18.32 16.01 -9.10
C HIS A 16 18.81 16.57 -7.75
N VAL A 17 19.92 16.03 -7.25
CA VAL A 17 20.60 16.58 -6.07
C VAL A 17 20.99 18.04 -6.35
N SER A 18 20.83 18.90 -5.34
CA SER A 18 21.26 20.32 -5.39
C SER A 18 20.56 21.24 -6.39
N VAL A 19 19.45 20.83 -7.02
CA VAL A 19 18.60 21.73 -7.85
C VAL A 19 17.74 22.69 -7.01
N GLY A 20 17.71 22.52 -5.68
CA GLY A 20 17.04 23.44 -4.75
C GLY A 20 15.60 23.07 -4.36
N LYS A 21 15.23 21.78 -4.39
CA LYS A 21 13.91 21.28 -3.97
C LYS A 21 13.50 21.73 -2.56
N THR A 22 14.36 21.50 -1.58
CA THR A 22 14.13 21.91 -0.19
C THR A 22 14.06 23.44 -0.04
N THR A 23 14.74 24.20 -0.91
CA THR A 23 14.60 25.67 -0.95
C THR A 23 13.23 26.08 -1.46
N VAL A 24 12.70 25.42 -2.50
CA VAL A 24 11.32 25.60 -2.98
C VAL A 24 10.33 25.27 -1.87
N LEU A 25 10.53 24.16 -1.17
CA LEU A 25 9.71 23.75 -0.02
C LEU A 25 9.69 24.82 1.09
N ASN A 26 10.87 25.30 1.51
CA ASN A 26 10.98 26.33 2.54
C ASN A 26 10.34 27.66 2.08
N ALA A 27 10.49 28.04 0.80
CA ALA A 27 9.80 29.20 0.23
C ALA A 27 8.28 29.04 0.24
N LEU A 28 7.79 27.85 -0.09
CA LEU A 28 6.38 27.50 -0.12
C LEU A 28 5.75 27.63 1.28
N PHE A 29 6.44 27.14 2.31
CA PHE A 29 5.95 27.19 3.69
C PHE A 29 6.31 28.46 4.46
N ARG A 30 7.11 29.34 3.86
CA ARG A 30 7.61 30.59 4.46
C ARG A 30 8.36 30.39 5.80
N ASP A 31 8.94 29.20 5.98
CA ASP A 31 9.74 28.85 7.16
C ASP A 31 10.76 27.75 6.79
N LYS A 32 11.71 27.48 7.69
CA LYS A 32 12.82 26.54 7.48
C LYS A 32 12.47 25.15 8.01
N PHE A 33 11.79 24.35 7.21
CA PHE A 33 11.46 22.95 7.54
C PHE A 33 12.57 21.99 7.15
N GLY A 34 13.35 22.30 6.12
CA GLY A 34 14.47 21.46 5.68
C GLY A 34 15.80 22.21 5.59
N GLU A 35 16.90 21.46 5.69
CA GLU A 35 18.24 22.02 5.52
C GLU A 35 18.48 22.44 4.07
N VAL A 36 19.08 23.61 3.90
CA VAL A 36 19.56 24.12 2.61
C VAL A 36 21.08 24.21 2.69
N SER A 37 21.76 23.20 2.17
CA SER A 37 23.22 23.16 2.11
C SER A 37 23.64 22.58 0.75
N MET A 38 24.82 22.94 0.25
CA MET A 38 25.35 22.34 -0.98
C MET A 38 25.64 20.84 -0.84
N LYS A 39 25.76 20.32 0.39
CA LYS A 39 25.95 18.90 0.68
C LYS A 39 24.60 18.22 0.83
N ARG A 40 24.50 16.93 0.48
CA ARG A 40 23.27 16.10 0.50
C ARG A 40 22.36 16.40 1.70
N THR A 41 21.29 17.15 1.47
CA THR A 41 20.43 17.66 2.55
C THR A 41 19.34 16.69 2.95
N THR A 42 18.72 16.00 1.99
CA THR A 42 17.55 15.13 2.20
C THR A 42 17.86 13.67 1.86
N ALA A 43 17.58 12.75 2.77
CA ALA A 43 17.75 11.30 2.60
C ALA A 43 16.48 10.49 2.93
N GLY A 44 15.53 11.03 3.70
CA GLY A 44 14.18 10.47 3.84
C GLY A 44 13.18 11.08 2.85
N ILE A 45 12.09 10.38 2.54
CA ILE A 45 10.92 10.99 1.88
C ILE A 45 10.10 11.68 2.97
N ASN A 46 9.89 12.99 2.84
CA ASN A 46 9.14 13.76 3.83
C ASN A 46 7.79 14.19 3.25
N TYR A 47 6.71 13.82 3.92
CA TYR A 47 5.33 14.21 3.62
C TYR A 47 4.91 15.32 4.59
N PHE A 48 4.60 16.50 4.06
CA PHE A 48 4.14 17.64 4.84
C PHE A 48 2.64 17.83 4.58
N ARG A 49 1.81 17.39 5.52
CA ARG A 49 0.36 17.60 5.48
C ARG A 49 0.03 18.97 6.07
N ILE A 50 -0.61 19.81 5.28
CA ILE A 50 -0.99 21.16 5.69
C ILE A 50 -2.36 21.11 6.35
N ILE A 51 -2.39 21.37 7.66
CA ILE A 51 -3.62 21.44 8.45
C ILE A 51 -4.14 22.89 8.45
N PRO A 52 -5.43 23.11 8.16
CA PRO A 52 -6.03 24.43 8.29
C PRO A 52 -5.93 24.90 9.75
N LYS A 53 -5.37 26.08 9.97
CA LYS A 53 -5.35 26.72 11.29
C LYS A 53 -6.78 26.78 11.80
N GLN A 54 -7.09 26.03 12.86
CA GLN A 54 -8.41 26.13 13.47
C GLN A 54 -8.54 27.57 13.94
N LYS A 55 -9.46 28.33 13.33
CA LYS A 55 -9.86 29.63 13.86
C LYS A 55 -10.42 29.32 15.23
N ASN A 56 -9.56 29.36 16.25
CA ASN A 56 -9.95 29.25 17.64
C ASN A 56 -10.98 30.35 17.82
N ALA A 57 -12.26 29.95 17.76
CA ALA A 57 -13.37 30.83 17.99
C ALA A 57 -13.08 31.35 19.37
N SER A 58 -12.63 32.61 19.43
CA SER A 58 -12.16 33.27 20.62
C SER A 58 -13.37 33.42 21.53
N LYS A 59 -13.72 32.33 22.22
CA LYS A 59 -14.55 32.35 23.40
C LYS A 59 -13.72 33.15 24.39
N LYS A 60 -13.96 34.47 24.38
CA LYS A 60 -13.62 35.35 25.48
C LYS A 60 -13.97 34.59 26.76
N PRO A 61 -13.04 34.45 27.71
CA PRO A 61 -13.39 33.91 29.01
C PRO A 61 -14.33 34.93 29.66
N ASN A 62 -15.64 34.74 29.48
CA ASN A 62 -16.63 35.44 30.29
C ASN A 62 -16.45 34.89 31.70
N GLY A 63 -15.80 35.70 32.54
CA GLY A 63 -15.69 35.45 33.96
C GLY A 63 -17.07 35.30 34.57
N ALA A 64 -17.39 34.10 35.02
CA ALA A 64 -18.45 33.85 35.98
C ALA A 64 -17.96 32.79 36.97
N LYS A 65 -17.90 33.23 38.23
CA LYS A 65 -17.43 32.48 39.39
C LYS A 65 -18.38 31.32 39.74
N THR A 66 -17.78 30.22 40.19
CA THR A 66 -18.23 29.28 41.24
C THR A 66 -19.60 28.61 41.15
N ALA A 67 -19.60 27.27 41.05
CA ALA A 67 -20.24 26.39 42.04
C ALA A 67 -19.64 24.97 42.00
N LYS A 68 -19.33 24.42 43.18
CA LYS A 68 -18.86 23.06 43.43
C LYS A 68 -20.01 22.05 43.28
N GLY A 69 -19.73 20.88 42.70
CA GLY A 69 -20.55 19.66 42.76
C GLY A 69 -19.97 18.64 41.77
N SER A 70 -19.06 17.77 42.20
CA SER A 70 -19.26 16.41 42.72
C SER A 70 -19.67 15.38 41.67
N VAL A 71 -18.65 14.61 41.25
CA VAL A 71 -18.59 13.16 41.00
C VAL A 71 -19.78 12.53 40.26
N ASP A 72 -19.53 12.15 39.01
CA ASP A 72 -19.87 10.83 38.48
C ASP A 72 -18.85 10.49 37.38
N GLU A 73 -17.77 9.82 37.79
CA GLU A 73 -16.87 9.07 36.93
C GLU A 73 -17.49 7.69 36.69
N ILE A 74 -17.63 7.32 35.41
CA ILE A 74 -17.52 5.98 34.81
C ILE A 74 -18.34 6.03 33.51
N GLY A 75 -17.65 6.03 32.37
CA GLY A 75 -18.30 5.80 31.07
C GLY A 75 -17.99 6.77 29.93
N LYS A 76 -16.76 7.27 29.79
CA LYS A 76 -16.28 7.86 28.52
C LYS A 76 -14.84 7.43 28.24
N GLN A 77 -14.69 6.18 27.86
CA GLN A 77 -13.50 5.69 27.17
C GLN A 77 -13.83 5.61 25.68
N TRP A 78 -13.88 6.78 25.04
CA TRP A 78 -13.81 6.90 23.58
C TRP A 78 -12.70 7.89 23.31
N VAL A 79 -11.71 7.40 22.58
CA VAL A 79 -10.45 8.05 22.20
C VAL A 79 -10.68 9.54 21.92
N ASP A 80 -10.23 10.38 22.84
CA ASP A 80 -9.94 11.79 22.55
C ASP A 80 -8.94 11.75 21.39
N ILE A 81 -9.44 12.05 20.19
CA ILE A 81 -8.63 12.30 19.00
C ILE A 81 -7.66 13.39 19.41
N ALA A 82 -6.39 13.00 19.51
CA ALA A 82 -5.28 13.82 19.96
C ALA A 82 -5.42 15.25 19.44
N SER A 83 -5.26 16.23 20.32
CA SER A 83 -4.79 17.53 19.87
C SER A 83 -3.55 17.25 19.05
N TYR A 84 -3.61 17.46 17.73
CA TYR A 84 -2.44 17.35 16.88
C TYR A 84 -1.45 18.37 17.43
N ASP A 85 -0.42 17.90 18.15
CA ASP A 85 0.67 18.74 18.60
C ASP A 85 1.45 19.13 17.35
N THR A 86 1.03 20.22 16.72
CA THR A 86 1.69 20.77 15.55
C THR A 86 3.09 21.21 15.97
N LYS A 87 4.08 20.47 15.48
CA LYS A 87 5.48 20.75 15.79
C LYS A 87 5.88 22.05 15.11
N SER A 88 6.67 22.89 15.79
CA SER A 88 7.24 24.07 15.16
C SER A 88 8.22 23.68 14.04
N ALA A 89 8.39 24.55 13.04
CA ALA A 89 9.32 24.31 11.93
C ALA A 89 10.73 23.96 12.42
N GLY A 90 11.22 24.63 13.48
CA GLY A 90 12.52 24.34 14.08
C GLY A 90 12.62 22.96 14.75
N ALA A 91 11.52 22.41 15.28
CA ALA A 91 11.50 21.05 15.81
C ALA A 91 11.51 20.00 14.69
N ILE A 92 10.70 20.22 13.65
CA ILE A 92 10.66 19.36 12.45
C ILE A 92 12.02 19.37 11.74
N LEU A 93 12.64 20.53 11.57
CA LEU A 93 13.97 20.66 10.98
C LEU A 93 15.00 19.82 11.73
N LYS A 94 15.02 19.88 13.07
CA LYS A 94 15.94 19.08 13.89
C LYS A 94 15.72 17.58 13.71
N GLU A 95 14.46 17.15 13.63
CA GLU A 95 14.09 15.75 13.40
C GLU A 95 14.55 15.28 12.01
N ILE A 96 14.25 16.06 10.97
CA ILE A 96 14.69 15.79 9.59
C ILE A 96 16.21 15.74 9.50
N THR A 97 16.92 16.66 10.16
CA THR A 97 18.39 16.66 10.21
C THR A 97 18.92 15.36 10.83
N ALA A 98 18.37 14.92 11.97
CA ALA A 98 18.78 13.70 12.64
C ALA A 98 18.49 12.45 11.78
N ASP A 99 17.28 12.38 11.21
CA ASP A 99 16.85 11.32 10.31
C ASP A 99 17.75 11.24 9.07
N ASN A 100 18.07 12.38 8.45
CA ASN A 100 18.94 12.42 7.28
C ASN A 100 20.35 11.91 7.59
N MET A 101 20.88 12.18 8.79
CA MET A 101 22.15 11.58 9.23
C MET A 101 22.04 10.06 9.36
N ALA A 102 20.93 9.54 9.89
CA ALA A 102 20.71 8.10 10.04
C ALA A 102 20.48 7.39 8.70
N PHE A 103 19.70 7.99 7.79
CA PHE A 103 19.22 7.34 6.57
C PHE A 103 20.20 7.40 5.40
N ARG A 104 21.22 8.27 5.43
CA ARG A 104 22.24 8.38 4.36
C ARG A 104 22.94 7.07 4.04
N ASN A 105 23.10 6.19 5.02
CA ASN A 105 23.76 4.89 4.87
C ASN A 105 22.77 3.73 4.70
N SER A 106 21.46 4.01 4.70
CA SER A 106 20.42 3.00 4.54
C SER A 106 20.12 2.72 3.08
N SER A 107 20.02 1.44 2.72
CA SER A 107 19.49 1.00 1.43
C SER A 107 17.96 1.09 1.35
N ALA A 108 17.28 1.02 2.49
CA ALA A 108 15.83 1.19 2.57
C ALA A 108 15.40 2.64 2.36
N ILE A 109 14.20 2.82 1.82
CA ILE A 109 13.49 4.09 1.75
C ILE A 109 12.75 4.28 3.09
N HIS A 110 12.94 5.44 3.70
CA HIS A 110 12.27 5.83 4.94
C HIS A 110 11.31 6.98 4.63
N GLU A 111 10.04 6.80 5.00
CA GLU A 111 8.97 7.78 4.80
C GLU A 111 8.61 8.42 6.15
N ARG A 112 8.52 9.75 6.20
CA ARG A 112 8.15 10.52 7.40
C ARG A 112 6.98 11.44 7.10
N PHE A 113 6.06 11.56 8.05
CA PHE A 113 4.88 12.41 7.95
C PHE A 113 4.94 13.52 9.00
N PHE A 114 4.71 14.76 8.55
CA PHE A 114 4.69 15.95 9.38
C PHE A 114 3.38 16.68 9.13
N ASP A 115 2.60 16.88 10.17
CA ASP A 115 1.42 17.74 10.16
C ASP A 115 1.87 19.17 10.52
N ILE A 116 1.64 20.13 9.61
CA ILE A 116 2.08 21.53 9.76
C ILE A 116 0.91 22.50 9.61
N GLU A 117 1.00 23.62 10.32
CA GLU A 117 0.08 24.75 10.15
C GLU A 117 0.79 25.87 9.40
N LEU A 118 0.10 26.45 8.42
CA LEU A 118 0.53 27.67 7.75
C LEU A 118 -0.37 28.83 8.17
N ASP A 119 0.23 30.01 8.31
CA ASP A 119 -0.54 31.23 8.61
C ASP A 119 -1.48 31.60 7.46
N GLU A 120 -1.03 31.38 6.22
CA GLU A 120 -1.84 31.50 5.02
C GLU A 120 -1.91 30.16 4.29
N PRO A 121 -3.12 29.64 3.96
CA PRO A 121 -3.23 28.41 3.20
C PRO A 121 -2.68 28.60 1.78
N LEU A 122 -2.03 27.57 1.24
CA LEU A 122 -1.51 27.61 -0.14
C LEU A 122 -2.64 27.74 -1.17
N CYS A 123 -3.76 27.05 -0.92
CA CYS A 123 -4.98 27.08 -1.71
C CYS A 123 -6.17 26.71 -0.82
N ASP A 124 -7.38 27.02 -1.29
CA ASP A 124 -8.61 26.55 -0.65
C ASP A 124 -8.73 25.03 -0.82
N MET A 125 -9.06 24.30 0.24
CA MET A 125 -9.20 22.84 0.23
C MET A 125 -10.63 22.41 0.58
N ARG A 126 -11.08 21.33 -0.05
CA ARG A 126 -12.33 20.65 0.30
C ARG A 126 -12.29 20.20 1.77
N LYS A 127 -13.42 20.22 2.47
CA LYS A 127 -13.50 19.98 3.92
C LYS A 127 -12.99 18.61 4.38
N ASP A 128 -13.02 17.62 3.51
CA ASP A 128 -12.59 16.23 3.72
C ASP A 128 -11.33 15.90 2.91
N ALA A 129 -10.61 16.91 2.44
CA ALA A 129 -9.32 16.75 1.76
C ALA A 129 -8.24 17.59 2.44
N ASP A 130 -7.04 17.03 2.55
CA ASP A 130 -5.85 17.76 3.01
C ASP A 130 -4.83 17.86 1.87
N LEU A 131 -4.04 18.94 1.87
CA LEU A 131 -2.94 19.11 0.93
C LEU A 131 -1.67 18.52 1.53
N VAL A 132 -1.01 17.62 0.79
CA VAL A 132 0.25 16.99 1.20
C VAL A 132 1.34 17.31 0.20
N VAL A 133 2.41 17.96 0.65
CA VAL A 133 3.60 18.20 -0.18
C VAL A 133 4.66 17.15 0.14
N VAL A 134 5.19 16.48 -0.87
CA VAL A 134 6.16 15.39 -0.74
C VAL A 134 7.53 15.88 -1.19
N ASP A 135 8.48 16.03 -0.27
CA ASP A 135 9.89 16.31 -0.59
C ASP A 135 10.61 14.98 -0.86
N VAL A 136 10.92 14.73 -2.13
CA VAL A 136 11.66 13.54 -2.56
C VAL A 136 13.17 13.87 -2.61
N PRO A 137 14.07 13.03 -2.07
CA PRO A 137 15.51 13.16 -2.26
C PRO A 137 15.92 13.23 -3.73
N GLY A 138 17.17 13.65 -3.98
CA GLY A 138 17.68 13.74 -5.34
C GLY A 138 17.68 12.38 -6.05
N ILE A 139 16.97 12.26 -7.17
CA ILE A 139 16.80 10.96 -7.85
C ILE A 139 18.09 10.41 -8.47
N ASN A 140 19.11 11.25 -8.69
CA ASN A 140 20.42 10.89 -9.24
C ASN A 140 21.49 10.70 -8.15
N GLU A 141 21.10 10.41 -6.90
CA GLU A 141 22.05 10.31 -5.80
C GLU A 141 23.04 9.12 -5.99
N ALA A 142 24.30 9.45 -6.29
CA ALA A 142 25.35 8.53 -6.75
C ALA A 142 25.69 7.34 -5.81
N SER A 143 25.26 7.34 -4.55
CA SER A 143 25.48 6.21 -3.62
C SER A 143 24.21 5.53 -3.13
N ALA A 144 23.04 6.07 -3.48
CA ALA A 144 21.76 5.54 -3.01
C ALA A 144 21.10 4.59 -4.03
N GLY A 145 21.78 4.34 -5.16
CA GLY A 145 21.24 3.53 -6.26
C GLY A 145 19.99 4.14 -6.88
N SER A 146 19.35 3.39 -7.76
CA SER A 146 18.06 3.74 -8.37
C SER A 146 16.91 3.89 -7.36
N LYS A 147 17.13 3.72 -6.04
CA LYS A 147 16.07 3.56 -5.05
C LYS A 147 15.02 4.68 -5.04
N TYR A 148 15.43 5.95 -5.13
CA TYR A 148 14.46 7.06 -5.15
C TYR A 148 13.77 7.20 -6.50
N ARG A 149 14.46 6.83 -7.59
CA ARG A 149 13.85 6.73 -8.90
C ARG A 149 12.79 5.62 -8.92
N ASP A 150 13.13 4.45 -8.39
CA ASP A 150 12.25 3.29 -8.26
C ASP A 150 11.07 3.60 -7.32
N PHE A 151 11.30 4.38 -6.25
CA PHE A 151 10.25 4.90 -5.38
C PHE A 151 9.27 5.78 -6.15
N VAL A 152 9.77 6.82 -6.83
CA VAL A 152 8.93 7.74 -7.61
C VAL A 152 8.18 6.98 -8.70
N GLU A 153 8.85 6.03 -9.36
CA GLU A 153 8.22 5.18 -10.36
C GLU A 153 7.10 4.33 -9.73
N LYS A 154 7.35 3.64 -8.61
CA LYS A 154 6.34 2.83 -7.92
C LYS A 154 5.16 3.66 -7.39
N LYS A 155 5.43 4.88 -6.93
CA LYS A 155 4.43 5.78 -6.31
C LYS A 155 3.85 6.79 -7.29
N TRP A 156 4.22 6.76 -8.57
CA TRP A 156 3.81 7.78 -9.55
C TRP A 156 2.30 8.02 -9.56
N ASP A 157 1.53 6.93 -9.49
CA ASP A 157 0.08 6.92 -9.52
C ASP A 157 -0.58 7.55 -8.28
N THR A 158 0.17 7.73 -7.18
CA THR A 158 -0.31 8.37 -5.95
C THR A 158 -0.16 9.89 -5.99
N PHE A 159 0.65 10.44 -6.90
CA PHE A 159 0.82 11.88 -7.03
C PHE A 159 -0.30 12.49 -7.89
N ASP A 160 -0.77 13.67 -7.49
CA ASP A 160 -1.81 14.41 -8.23
C ASP A 160 -1.22 15.62 -8.97
N VAL A 161 -0.15 16.19 -8.41
CA VAL A 161 0.68 17.20 -9.05
C VAL A 161 2.15 16.84 -8.86
N VAL A 162 2.94 16.96 -9.92
CA VAL A 162 4.40 16.83 -9.87
C VAL A 162 5.02 18.17 -10.19
N VAL A 163 5.88 18.64 -9.29
CA VAL A 163 6.76 19.80 -9.49
C VAL A 163 8.16 19.27 -9.77
N LEU A 164 8.52 19.29 -11.05
CA LEU A 164 9.85 18.91 -11.53
C LEU A 164 10.81 20.09 -11.41
N VAL A 165 11.67 20.06 -10.40
CA VAL A 165 12.66 21.12 -10.15
C VAL A 165 13.96 20.81 -10.90
N MET A 166 14.39 21.77 -11.72
CA MET A 166 15.61 21.68 -12.53
C MET A 166 16.50 22.90 -12.28
N ASP A 167 17.79 22.79 -12.60
CA ASP A 167 18.75 23.89 -12.44
C ASP A 167 18.77 24.77 -13.70
N GLY A 168 18.23 25.98 -13.59
CA GLY A 168 18.18 26.97 -14.66
C GLY A 168 19.54 27.56 -15.05
N LYS A 169 20.61 27.36 -14.26
CA LYS A 169 21.96 27.84 -14.59
C LYS A 169 22.75 26.86 -15.45
N GLN A 170 22.34 25.60 -15.54
CA GLN A 170 23.08 24.56 -16.26
C GLN A 170 22.53 24.27 -17.66
N GLY A 171 21.32 24.76 -17.97
CA GLY A 171 20.56 24.37 -19.16
C GLY A 171 20.11 22.89 -19.14
N VAL A 172 19.05 22.58 -19.89
CA VAL A 172 18.47 21.22 -20.03
C VAL A 172 19.20 20.32 -21.02
N ASN A 173 20.26 20.83 -21.63
CA ASN A 173 21.11 20.15 -22.60
C ASN A 173 22.06 19.11 -21.98
N THR A 174 22.12 18.99 -20.66
CA THR A 174 22.89 17.90 -20.02
C THR A 174 22.15 16.56 -20.16
N GLU A 175 22.89 15.49 -20.42
CA GLU A 175 22.34 14.13 -20.56
C GLU A 175 21.52 13.71 -19.32
N GLU A 176 21.95 14.14 -18.15
CA GLU A 176 21.23 13.90 -16.89
C GLU A 176 19.85 14.57 -16.87
N GLN A 177 19.74 15.86 -17.21
CA GLN A 177 18.46 16.57 -17.21
C GLN A 177 17.50 16.01 -18.27
N LEU A 178 18.02 15.60 -19.44
CA LEU A 178 17.25 14.91 -20.48
C LEU A 178 16.69 13.58 -19.98
N LYS A 179 17.50 12.77 -19.30
CA LYS A 179 17.05 11.49 -18.70
C LYS A 179 15.95 11.70 -17.67
N LEU A 180 16.01 12.78 -16.91
CA LEU A 180 14.97 13.14 -15.94
C LEU A 180 13.65 13.53 -16.63
N LEU A 181 13.70 14.33 -17.70
CA LEU A 181 12.51 14.65 -18.50
C LEU A 181 11.91 13.40 -19.16
N GLN A 182 12.74 12.53 -19.73
CA GLN A 182 12.31 11.25 -20.29
C GLN A 182 11.69 10.33 -19.23
N PHE A 183 12.27 10.29 -18.02
CA PHE A 183 11.72 9.53 -16.91
C PHE A 183 10.31 10.02 -16.54
N VAL A 184 10.10 11.33 -16.42
CA VAL A 184 8.77 11.90 -16.15
C VAL A 184 7.81 11.60 -17.29
N LYS A 185 8.23 11.80 -18.55
CA LYS A 185 7.42 11.50 -19.73
C LYS A 185 6.97 10.03 -19.76
N ASN A 186 7.89 9.09 -19.55
CA ASN A 186 7.57 7.67 -19.59
C ASN A 186 6.52 7.31 -18.53
N ASN A 187 6.61 7.87 -17.33
CA ASN A 187 5.60 7.64 -16.29
C ASN A 187 4.23 8.27 -16.66
N GLN A 188 4.21 9.47 -17.26
CA GLN A 188 2.98 10.10 -17.78
C GLN A 188 2.29 9.24 -18.86
N GLU A 189 3.06 8.51 -19.67
CA GLU A 189 2.55 7.70 -20.78
C GLU A 189 2.16 6.28 -20.36
N THR A 190 2.92 5.66 -19.45
CA THR A 190 2.76 4.23 -19.11
C THR A 190 1.92 3.98 -17.85
N LYS A 191 1.75 4.99 -16.99
CA LYS A 191 1.04 4.88 -15.72
C LYS A 191 -0.13 5.85 -15.68
N ARG A 192 -0.19 6.74 -14.69
CA ARG A 192 -1.16 7.84 -14.60
C ARG A 192 -0.64 9.13 -15.23
N ARG A 193 -1.53 9.84 -15.93
CA ARG A 193 -1.27 11.24 -16.30
C ARG A 193 -1.50 12.15 -15.09
N VAL A 194 -0.45 12.87 -14.72
CA VAL A 194 -0.39 13.73 -13.52
C VAL A 194 -0.13 15.17 -13.97
N SER A 195 -0.71 16.16 -13.30
CA SER A 195 -0.44 17.56 -13.63
C SER A 195 1.04 17.89 -13.38
N LEU A 196 1.70 18.53 -14.35
CA LEU A 196 3.16 18.70 -14.35
C LEU A 196 3.58 20.18 -14.40
N ILE A 197 4.28 20.63 -13.36
CA ILE A 197 4.94 21.93 -13.30
C ILE A 197 6.46 21.69 -13.41
N ILE A 198 7.10 22.28 -14.42
CA ILE A 198 8.56 22.28 -14.59
C ILE A 198 9.09 23.60 -14.04
N LEU A 199 9.81 23.54 -12.92
CA LEU A 199 10.35 24.70 -12.22
C LEU A 199 11.85 24.81 -12.52
N LEU A 200 12.24 25.73 -13.40
CA LEU A 200 13.65 26.05 -13.66
C LEU A 200 14.15 26.97 -12.54
N ASN A 201 14.70 26.40 -11.48
CA ASN A 201 15.13 27.12 -10.29
C ASN A 201 16.52 27.76 -10.49
N LYS A 202 16.90 28.68 -9.59
CA LYS A 202 18.15 29.45 -9.61
C LYS A 202 18.23 30.47 -10.76
N VAL A 203 17.09 30.91 -11.26
CA VAL A 203 16.97 32.08 -12.13
C VAL A 203 16.96 33.33 -11.25
N ASP A 204 18.16 33.67 -10.77
CA ASP A 204 18.42 34.72 -9.78
C ASP A 204 18.34 36.12 -10.38
N ASP A 205 18.73 36.27 -11.65
CA ASP A 205 18.72 37.54 -12.38
C ASP A 205 17.99 37.33 -13.72
N PRO A 206 16.69 37.67 -13.81
CA PRO A 206 15.93 37.47 -15.05
C PRO A 206 16.38 38.38 -16.20
N ASP A 207 17.15 39.44 -15.92
CA ASP A 207 17.67 40.37 -16.91
C ASP A 207 19.03 39.93 -17.48
N ASP A 208 19.64 38.88 -16.91
CA ASP A 208 20.87 38.28 -17.44
C ASP A 208 20.61 37.56 -18.78
N GLU A 209 21.18 38.10 -19.86
CA GLU A 209 21.02 37.57 -21.23
C GLU A 209 21.46 36.11 -21.34
N GLU A 210 22.54 35.71 -20.66
CA GLU A 210 23.04 34.32 -20.70
C GLU A 210 22.03 33.37 -20.05
N GLN A 211 21.49 33.77 -18.91
CA GLN A 211 20.46 33.02 -18.20
C GLN A 211 19.15 32.93 -19.00
N SER A 212 18.75 34.00 -19.68
CA SER A 212 17.59 34.02 -20.58
C SER A 212 17.72 33.02 -21.72
N VAL A 213 18.90 32.95 -22.37
CA VAL A 213 19.20 31.96 -23.41
C VAL A 213 19.08 30.54 -22.88
N LEU A 214 19.64 30.24 -21.70
CA LEU A 214 19.56 28.91 -21.09
C LEU A 214 18.12 28.51 -20.75
N VAL A 215 17.30 29.45 -20.27
CA VAL A 215 15.87 29.22 -20.00
C VAL A 215 15.10 28.90 -21.29
N ASP A 216 15.38 29.61 -22.38
CA ASP A 216 14.75 29.38 -23.68
C ASP A 216 15.17 28.05 -24.32
N GLU A 217 16.45 27.68 -24.23
CA GLU A 217 16.92 26.35 -24.63
C GLU A 217 16.23 25.25 -23.84
N SER A 218 16.12 25.46 -22.53
CA SER A 218 15.46 24.53 -21.61
C SER A 218 13.98 24.34 -21.94
N ARG A 219 13.29 25.43 -22.31
CA ARG A 219 11.91 25.41 -22.78
C ARG A 219 11.78 24.60 -24.07
N LYS A 220 12.60 24.90 -25.09
CA LYS A 220 12.53 24.20 -26.39
C LYS A 220 12.74 22.71 -26.26
N GLU A 221 13.69 22.29 -25.41
CA GLU A 221 13.95 20.87 -25.21
C GLU A 221 12.82 20.18 -24.43
N ALA A 222 12.27 20.83 -23.40
CA ALA A 222 11.08 20.30 -22.71
C ALA A 222 9.86 20.19 -23.66
N GLU A 223 9.60 21.20 -24.50
CA GLU A 223 8.55 21.17 -25.53
C GLU A 223 8.73 19.99 -26.49
N LYS A 224 9.97 19.77 -26.95
CA LYS A 224 10.33 18.64 -27.81
C LYS A 224 10.13 17.30 -27.12
N GLN A 225 10.54 17.15 -25.85
CA GLN A 225 10.35 15.90 -25.10
C GLN A 225 8.86 15.58 -24.94
N PHE A 226 8.04 16.55 -24.53
CA PHE A 226 6.61 16.34 -24.30
C PHE A 226 5.74 16.46 -25.56
N ASN A 227 6.33 16.77 -26.72
CA ASN A 227 5.63 17.01 -27.99
C ASN A 227 4.44 17.97 -27.84
N CYS A 228 4.65 19.07 -27.13
CA CYS A 228 3.63 20.07 -26.85
C CYS A 228 4.25 21.47 -26.80
N THR A 229 3.44 22.50 -26.99
CA THR A 229 3.83 23.87 -26.63
C THR A 229 3.60 24.06 -25.14
N LEU A 230 4.65 24.36 -24.40
CA LEU A 230 4.55 24.58 -22.97
C LEU A 230 3.74 25.86 -22.73
N GLY A 231 2.80 25.81 -21.78
CA GLY A 231 1.97 26.96 -21.46
C GLY A 231 2.85 28.16 -21.10
N LYS A 232 2.72 29.28 -21.83
CA LYS A 232 3.23 30.57 -21.35
C LYS A 232 2.28 31.04 -20.26
N LEU A 233 2.72 31.01 -19.00
CA LEU A 233 1.98 31.59 -17.86
C LEU A 233 1.91 33.12 -17.89
N LEU A 234 2.23 33.74 -19.03
CA LEU A 234 2.41 35.18 -19.14
C LEU A 234 1.11 35.83 -19.63
N HIS A 235 0.37 36.37 -18.66
CA HIS A 235 -0.45 37.59 -18.72
C HIS A 235 -1.87 37.60 -19.29
N ASN A 236 -2.53 36.48 -19.57
CA ASN A 236 -3.96 36.54 -19.91
C ASN A 236 -4.90 36.39 -18.69
N THR A 237 -4.82 37.36 -17.78
CA THR A 237 -5.91 37.77 -16.88
C THR A 237 -7.08 38.45 -17.64
N GLN A 238 -7.23 38.20 -18.94
CA GLN A 238 -8.49 38.48 -19.63
C GLN A 238 -9.40 37.26 -19.49
N LYS A 239 -10.41 37.45 -18.64
CA LYS A 239 -11.63 36.67 -18.38
C LYS A 239 -12.41 36.16 -19.62
N SER A 240 -11.85 36.17 -20.83
CA SER A 240 -12.53 35.79 -22.06
C SER A 240 -12.18 34.37 -22.49
N ALA A 241 -13.23 33.54 -22.52
CA ALA A 241 -13.31 32.21 -23.10
C ALA A 241 -12.49 31.13 -22.37
N LYS A 242 -13.24 30.31 -21.61
CA LYS A 242 -12.90 28.93 -21.24
C LYS A 242 -12.60 28.10 -22.49
N SER A 243 -11.48 28.38 -23.14
CA SER A 243 -10.83 27.45 -24.05
C SER A 243 -10.60 26.20 -23.24
N LYS A 244 -11.17 25.08 -23.68
CA LYS A 244 -10.94 23.74 -23.12
C LYS A 244 -9.49 23.34 -23.43
N SER A 245 -8.51 24.10 -22.94
CA SER A 245 -7.12 23.63 -22.96
C SER A 245 -7.12 22.32 -22.17
N SER A 246 -6.55 21.30 -22.78
CA SER A 246 -6.44 20.00 -22.15
C SER A 246 -5.69 20.16 -20.83
N ILE A 247 -6.32 19.74 -19.72
CA ILE A 247 -5.87 19.84 -18.32
C ILE A 247 -4.43 19.30 -18.07
N PHE A 248 -3.78 18.71 -19.07
CA PHE A 248 -2.52 17.98 -18.95
C PHE A 248 -1.32 18.62 -19.65
N THR A 249 -1.44 19.85 -20.17
CA THR A 249 -0.27 20.51 -20.77
C THR A 249 0.70 20.93 -19.67
N PRO A 250 1.98 20.49 -19.68
CA PRO A 250 2.94 20.92 -18.69
C PRO A 250 3.19 22.42 -18.74
N VAL A 251 3.52 23.00 -17.60
CA VAL A 251 3.79 24.43 -17.44
C VAL A 251 5.23 24.61 -17.00
N LEU A 252 5.97 25.53 -17.62
CA LEU A 252 7.37 25.80 -17.28
C LEU A 252 7.55 27.20 -16.73
N ILE A 253 8.16 27.29 -15.56
CA ILE A 253 8.30 28.51 -14.78
C ILE A 253 9.78 28.68 -14.38
N PRO A 254 10.49 29.70 -14.90
CA PRO A 254 11.79 30.10 -14.36
C PRO A 254 11.60 30.80 -13.03
N THR A 255 12.37 30.46 -12.00
CA THR A 255 12.24 31.05 -10.66
C THR A 255 13.56 31.14 -9.91
N SER A 256 13.63 32.01 -8.90
CA SER A 256 14.61 31.90 -7.83
C SER A 256 13.93 31.59 -6.50
N ALA A 257 13.91 30.31 -6.12
CA ALA A 257 13.37 29.88 -4.84
C ALA A 257 14.12 30.44 -3.64
N MET A 258 15.40 30.79 -3.80
CA MET A 258 16.22 31.37 -2.72
C MET A 258 15.79 32.81 -2.42
N HIS A 259 15.61 33.65 -3.45
CA HIS A 259 15.05 34.99 -3.29
C HIS A 259 13.61 34.93 -2.77
N ALA A 260 12.78 34.02 -3.32
CA ALA A 260 11.41 33.84 -2.86
C ALA A 260 11.34 33.43 -1.38
N TYR A 261 12.18 32.48 -0.95
CA TYR A 261 12.30 32.12 0.46
C TYR A 261 12.69 33.31 1.32
N PHE A 262 13.68 34.09 0.89
CA PHE A 262 14.12 35.28 1.61
C PHE A 262 12.97 36.28 1.78
N TYR A 263 12.33 36.71 0.69
CA TYR A 263 11.26 37.70 0.73
C TYR A 263 10.05 37.21 1.53
N CYS A 264 9.59 35.98 1.29
CA CYS A 264 8.44 35.41 2.01
C CYS A 264 8.67 35.26 3.51
N THR A 265 9.89 34.94 3.92
CA THR A 265 10.23 34.71 5.33
C THR A 265 10.51 36.04 6.03
N ALA A 266 11.28 36.92 5.41
CA ALA A 266 11.68 38.19 6.00
C ALA A 266 10.50 39.16 6.19
N SER A 267 9.51 39.14 5.29
CA SER A 267 8.31 39.99 5.41
C SER A 267 7.43 39.66 6.62
N LEU A 268 7.59 38.47 7.20
CA LEU A 268 6.87 38.01 8.39
C LEU A 268 7.66 38.26 9.70
N MET A 269 8.90 38.76 9.61
CA MET A 269 9.77 38.93 10.76
C MET A 269 9.68 40.33 11.36
N THR A 270 9.80 40.40 12.68
CA THR A 270 10.21 41.63 13.35
C THR A 270 11.69 41.91 13.06
N PHE A 271 12.11 43.17 13.15
CA PHE A 271 13.51 43.56 12.92
C PHE A 271 14.51 42.77 13.79
N ASP A 272 14.17 42.51 15.06
CA ASP A 272 15.03 41.74 15.97
C ASP A 272 15.14 40.26 15.60
N GLN A 273 14.07 39.68 15.03
CA GLN A 273 14.12 38.33 14.45
C GLN A 273 14.95 38.33 13.16
N PHE A 274 14.77 39.34 12.31
CA PHE A 274 15.50 39.50 11.06
C PHE A 274 17.02 39.63 11.29
N LYS A 275 17.48 40.34 12.32
CA LYS A 275 18.91 40.39 12.70
C LYS A 275 19.52 39.03 13.05
N LYS A 276 18.69 38.07 13.46
CA LYS A 276 19.10 36.69 13.78
C LYS A 276 18.91 35.73 12.61
N PHE A 277 18.41 36.23 11.48
CA PHE A 277 18.22 35.45 10.26
C PHE A 277 19.56 35.15 9.58
N ASP A 278 19.52 34.43 8.47
CA ASP A 278 20.70 33.95 7.77
C ASP A 278 21.56 35.12 7.25
N LYS A 279 22.73 35.32 7.87
CA LYS A 279 23.64 36.42 7.56
C LYS A 279 24.14 36.38 6.11
N ASP A 280 24.35 35.18 5.56
CA ASP A 280 24.86 35.03 4.20
C ASP A 280 23.79 35.41 3.17
N LEU A 281 22.53 35.07 3.43
CA LEU A 281 21.40 35.53 2.61
C LEU A 281 21.22 37.04 2.69
N ILE A 282 21.26 37.63 3.90
CA ILE A 282 21.13 39.09 4.07
C ILE A 282 22.26 39.81 3.34
N GLU A 283 23.49 39.32 3.45
CA GLU A 283 24.65 39.91 2.77
C GLU A 283 24.59 39.74 1.24
N LYS A 284 23.97 38.66 0.74
CA LYS A 284 23.71 38.48 -0.69
C LYS A 284 22.65 39.47 -1.19
N ILE A 285 21.44 39.41 -0.63
CA ILE A 285 20.30 40.24 -1.04
C ILE A 285 20.61 41.72 -0.85
N GLY A 286 21.27 42.09 0.24
CA GLY A 286 21.66 43.48 0.49
C GLY A 286 22.61 44.06 -0.57
N ARG A 287 23.49 43.24 -1.16
CA ARG A 287 24.35 43.68 -2.27
C ARG A 287 23.57 43.88 -3.57
N GLU A 288 22.52 43.08 -3.78
CA GLU A 288 21.64 43.16 -4.95
C GLU A 288 20.70 44.37 -4.83
N GLU A 289 20.07 44.55 -3.67
CA GLU A 289 19.10 45.63 -3.41
C GLU A 289 19.73 47.01 -3.23
N VAL A 290 20.83 47.10 -2.47
CA VAL A 290 21.46 48.39 -2.12
C VAL A 290 22.59 48.74 -3.10
N GLY A 291 23.08 47.75 -3.85
CA GLY A 291 24.23 47.85 -4.73
C GLY A 291 25.57 47.64 -4.01
N LYS A 292 26.49 46.91 -4.66
CA LYS A 292 27.78 46.45 -4.09
C LYS A 292 28.62 47.55 -3.44
N PHE A 293 28.67 48.75 -4.03
CA PHE A 293 29.49 49.85 -3.51
C PHE A 293 28.89 50.48 -2.26
N LYS A 294 27.60 50.83 -2.31
CA LYS A 294 26.88 51.40 -1.17
C LYS A 294 26.78 50.39 -0.03
N TRP A 295 26.57 49.12 -0.33
CA TRP A 295 26.55 48.06 0.67
C TRP A 295 27.86 47.95 1.48
N LYS A 296 29.02 48.10 0.82
CA LYS A 296 30.33 48.04 1.48
C LYS A 296 30.59 49.22 2.43
N THR A 297 29.92 50.36 2.24
CA THR A 297 30.13 51.55 3.07
C THR A 297 29.21 51.63 4.28
N LEU A 298 28.18 50.77 4.35
CA LEU A 298 27.24 50.70 5.47
C LEU A 298 27.82 49.92 6.65
N SER A 299 27.54 50.39 7.87
CA SER A 299 27.78 49.63 9.10
C SER A 299 26.82 48.44 9.20
N GLU A 300 27.17 47.40 9.98
CA GLU A 300 26.32 46.19 10.13
C GLU A 300 24.88 46.53 10.49
N ASP A 301 24.60 47.36 11.50
CA ASP A 301 23.23 47.73 11.85
C ASP A 301 22.49 48.45 10.71
N LYS A 302 23.18 49.29 9.94
CA LYS A 302 22.60 49.98 8.79
C LYS A 302 22.37 49.04 7.61
N LYS A 303 23.18 48.00 7.45
CA LYS A 303 22.97 46.92 6.48
C LYS A 303 21.69 46.16 6.79
N TYR A 304 21.51 45.69 8.04
CA TYR A 304 20.27 45.01 8.43
C TYR A 304 19.06 45.92 8.25
N GLN A 305 19.14 47.18 8.69
CA GLN A 305 18.04 48.13 8.56
C GLN A 305 17.66 48.36 7.09
N ALA A 306 18.63 48.58 6.21
CA ALA A 306 18.37 48.85 4.79
C ALA A 306 17.68 47.68 4.08
N VAL A 307 18.09 46.44 4.38
CA VAL A 307 17.42 45.25 3.78
C VAL A 307 16.06 45.02 4.41
N TYR A 308 15.94 45.19 5.74
CA TYR A 308 14.67 45.04 6.44
C TYR A 308 13.61 46.02 5.91
N GLU A 309 13.97 47.29 5.70
CA GLU A 309 13.09 48.29 5.10
C GLU A 309 12.64 47.88 3.69
N ALA A 310 13.58 47.39 2.85
CA ALA A 310 13.27 46.95 1.49
C ALA A 310 12.30 45.76 1.43
N VAL A 311 12.31 44.88 2.43
CA VAL A 311 11.44 43.68 2.46
C VAL A 311 10.19 43.83 3.33
N SER A 312 10.13 44.84 4.20
CA SER A 312 8.99 45.07 5.08
C SER A 312 7.93 45.99 4.48
N GLU A 313 8.29 46.80 3.47
CA GLU A 313 7.33 47.65 2.77
C GLU A 313 6.47 46.81 1.80
N GLU A 314 5.16 46.72 2.06
CA GLU A 314 4.23 45.81 1.37
C GLU A 314 4.27 45.93 -0.17
N GLY A 315 4.38 47.17 -0.68
CA GLY A 315 4.48 47.42 -2.12
C GLY A 315 5.77 46.89 -2.73
N GLN A 316 6.91 47.14 -2.09
CA GLN A 316 8.21 46.66 -2.57
C GLN A 316 8.31 45.14 -2.46
N TYR A 317 7.88 44.56 -1.34
CA TYR A 317 7.85 43.11 -1.14
C TYR A 317 7.14 42.38 -2.28
N LYS A 318 5.95 42.85 -2.67
CA LYS A 318 5.16 42.22 -3.72
C LYS A 318 5.87 42.27 -5.07
N GLU A 319 6.39 43.43 -5.45
CA GLU A 319 7.16 43.60 -6.69
C GLU A 319 8.40 42.70 -6.71
N ARG A 320 9.14 42.61 -5.59
CA ARG A 320 10.31 41.74 -5.47
C ARG A 320 9.96 40.26 -5.55
N LEU A 321 8.84 39.84 -4.95
CA LEU A 321 8.38 38.46 -5.06
C LEU A 321 7.95 38.13 -6.51
N GLU A 322 7.25 39.05 -7.19
CA GLU A 322 6.89 38.92 -8.61
C GLU A 322 8.14 38.79 -9.51
N ALA A 323 9.22 39.52 -9.21
CA ALA A 323 10.49 39.40 -9.93
C ALA A 323 11.13 38.00 -9.82
N THR A 324 10.84 37.25 -8.74
CA THR A 324 11.29 35.85 -8.60
C THR A 324 10.45 34.85 -9.39
N ASN A 325 9.33 35.28 -9.98
CA ASN A 325 8.29 34.45 -10.61
C ASN A 325 7.69 33.36 -9.69
N PHE A 326 7.92 33.45 -8.37
CA PHE A 326 7.41 32.45 -7.43
C PHE A 326 5.90 32.58 -7.24
N ASP A 327 5.35 33.79 -7.38
CA ASP A 327 3.92 34.07 -7.48
C ASP A 327 3.26 33.27 -8.62
N LYS A 328 3.88 33.21 -9.80
CA LYS A 328 3.41 32.42 -10.95
C LYS A 328 3.45 30.93 -10.66
N PHE A 329 4.43 30.46 -9.90
CA PHE A 329 4.46 29.07 -9.42
C PHE A 329 3.30 28.77 -8.47
N LEU A 330 3.01 29.66 -7.52
CA LEU A 330 1.89 29.51 -6.61
C LEU A 330 0.54 29.55 -7.35
N GLU A 331 0.41 30.41 -8.37
CA GLU A 331 -0.77 30.46 -9.24
C GLU A 331 -0.95 29.14 -10.01
N ALA A 332 0.11 28.64 -10.66
CA ALA A 332 0.08 27.36 -11.37
C ALA A 332 -0.32 26.19 -10.45
N LEU A 333 0.24 26.18 -9.23
CA LEU A 333 -0.06 25.14 -8.25
C LEU A 333 -1.53 25.21 -7.81
N ARG A 334 -2.06 26.42 -7.55
CA ARG A 334 -3.48 26.65 -7.24
C ARG A 334 -4.39 26.22 -8.38
N ASP A 335 -4.03 26.52 -9.63
CA ASP A 335 -4.81 26.15 -10.80
C ASP A 335 -4.86 24.63 -11.02
N PHE A 336 -3.74 23.94 -10.76
CA PHE A 336 -3.67 22.47 -10.90
C PHE A 336 -4.37 21.72 -9.78
N ILE A 337 -4.33 22.23 -8.55
CA ILE A 337 -5.15 21.70 -7.45
C ILE A 337 -6.63 22.03 -7.70
N GLY A 338 -6.88 23.26 -8.14
CA GLY A 338 -8.17 23.81 -8.52
C GLY A 338 -9.13 24.04 -7.35
N ASP A 339 -10.37 24.34 -7.69
CA ASP A 339 -11.47 24.52 -6.74
C ASP A 339 -12.00 23.17 -6.20
N GLU A 340 -13.04 23.22 -5.36
CA GLU A 340 -13.69 22.03 -4.78
C GLU A 340 -14.13 21.00 -5.86
N SER A 341 -14.55 21.45 -7.04
CA SER A 341 -14.98 20.57 -8.14
C SER A 341 -13.80 19.90 -8.83
N ALA A 342 -12.70 20.63 -9.04
CA ALA A 342 -11.46 20.09 -9.56
C ALA A 342 -10.84 19.07 -8.59
N GLN A 343 -10.79 19.41 -7.30
CA GLN A 343 -10.30 18.54 -6.23
C GLN A 343 -11.13 17.25 -6.15
N LEU A 344 -12.46 17.35 -6.24
CA LEU A 344 -13.33 16.17 -6.32
C LEU A 344 -12.94 15.27 -7.49
N LYS A 345 -12.68 15.82 -8.69
CA LYS A 345 -12.27 15.02 -9.85
C LYS A 345 -10.91 14.35 -9.65
N ILE A 346 -9.95 15.04 -9.02
CA ILE A 346 -8.64 14.48 -8.67
C ILE A 346 -8.84 13.26 -7.77
N LEU A 347 -9.59 13.42 -6.68
CA LEU A 347 -9.83 12.34 -5.71
C LEU A 347 -10.63 11.18 -6.31
N GLN A 348 -11.61 11.45 -7.18
CA GLN A 348 -12.31 10.40 -7.93
C GLN A 348 -11.35 9.64 -8.85
N GLU A 349 -10.39 10.33 -9.47
CA GLU A 349 -9.39 9.67 -10.30
C GLU A 349 -8.44 8.81 -9.45
N GLN A 350 -8.04 9.26 -8.26
CA GLN A 350 -7.26 8.43 -7.33
C GLN A 350 -7.97 7.11 -7.00
N VAL A 351 -9.29 7.13 -6.78
CA VAL A 351 -10.10 5.92 -6.56
C VAL A 351 -10.07 5.02 -7.79
N ARG A 352 -10.30 5.58 -9.00
CA ARG A 352 -10.24 4.79 -10.25
C ARG A 352 -8.87 4.14 -10.47
N VAL A 353 -7.80 4.86 -10.20
CA VAL A 353 -6.43 4.34 -10.34
C VAL A 353 -6.16 3.26 -9.30
N SER A 354 -6.61 3.44 -8.05
CA SER A 354 -6.50 2.43 -7.00
C SER A 354 -7.22 1.13 -7.39
N LEU A 355 -8.43 1.22 -7.96
CA LEU A 355 -9.21 0.08 -8.43
C LEU A 355 -8.56 -0.65 -9.63
N LYS A 356 -7.90 0.08 -10.54
CA LYS A 356 -7.16 -0.52 -11.66
C LYS A 356 -5.91 -1.28 -11.19
N ASN A 357 -5.26 -0.74 -10.16
CA ASN A 357 -3.98 -1.23 -9.63
C ASN A 357 -4.12 -2.29 -8.54
N LEU A 358 -5.35 -2.73 -8.22
CA LEU A 358 -5.60 -3.83 -7.29
C LEU A 358 -4.72 -5.05 -7.61
N SER A 359 -4.03 -5.54 -6.57
CA SER A 359 -3.07 -6.64 -6.67
C SER A 359 -3.37 -7.74 -5.64
N PRO A 360 -3.57 -9.00 -6.06
CA PRO A 360 -3.78 -10.10 -5.11
C PRO A 360 -2.62 -10.33 -4.12
N LYS A 361 -1.40 -9.90 -4.45
CA LYS A 361 -0.22 -10.12 -3.61
C LYS A 361 -0.21 -9.31 -2.31
N GLU A 362 -0.97 -8.22 -2.26
CA GLU A 362 -0.98 -7.25 -1.15
C GLU A 362 -2.34 -7.24 -0.41
N GLY A 363 -3.17 -8.28 -0.60
CA GLY A 363 -4.54 -8.37 -0.04
C GLY A 363 -5.55 -7.66 -0.94
N LEU A 364 -6.27 -8.42 -1.77
CA LEU A 364 -7.14 -7.85 -2.81
C LEU A 364 -8.34 -7.11 -2.22
N ALA A 365 -9.03 -7.74 -1.27
CA ALA A 365 -10.22 -7.22 -0.61
C ALA A 365 -9.89 -6.02 0.28
N ASP A 366 -8.77 -6.02 0.99
CA ASP A 366 -8.34 -4.89 1.84
C ASP A 366 -8.04 -3.64 0.99
N GLN A 367 -7.34 -3.82 -0.13
CA GLN A 367 -7.12 -2.72 -1.09
C GLN A 367 -8.44 -2.22 -1.69
N PHE A 368 -9.34 -3.15 -2.03
CA PHE A 368 -10.66 -2.81 -2.56
C PHE A 368 -11.51 -2.06 -1.52
N GLU A 369 -11.48 -2.47 -0.25
CA GLU A 369 -12.15 -1.81 0.86
C GLU A 369 -11.66 -0.36 1.00
N SER A 370 -10.33 -0.17 1.01
CA SER A 370 -9.73 1.16 1.07
C SER A 370 -10.19 2.06 -0.08
N ALA A 371 -10.24 1.52 -1.31
CA ALA A 371 -10.77 2.23 -2.47
C ALA A 371 -12.28 2.52 -2.35
N TYR A 372 -13.05 1.57 -1.83
CA TYR A 372 -14.49 1.68 -1.62
C TYR A 372 -14.83 2.74 -0.57
N GLU A 373 -14.15 2.76 0.58
CA GLU A 373 -14.37 3.78 1.60
C GLU A 373 -13.99 5.18 1.10
N LYS A 374 -12.89 5.30 0.34
CA LYS A 374 -12.56 6.55 -0.37
C LYS A 374 -13.65 6.94 -1.37
N SER A 375 -14.21 5.99 -2.12
CA SER A 375 -15.28 6.24 -3.09
C SER A 375 -16.52 6.90 -2.46
N LYS A 376 -16.85 6.53 -1.20
CA LYS A 376 -17.95 7.16 -0.45
C LYS A 376 -17.65 8.62 -0.11
N VAL A 377 -16.40 8.93 0.27
CA VAL A 377 -15.96 10.29 0.60
C VAL A 377 -16.01 11.21 -0.63
N VAL A 378 -15.74 10.65 -1.81
CA VAL A 378 -15.78 11.39 -3.09
C VAL A 378 -17.11 11.26 -3.84
N CYS A 379 -18.15 10.77 -3.17
CA CYS A 379 -19.49 10.58 -3.72
C CYS A 379 -19.48 9.88 -5.10
N MET A 380 -18.58 8.91 -5.29
CA MET A 380 -18.58 8.11 -6.53
C MET A 380 -19.77 7.16 -6.52
N PRO A 381 -20.46 7.00 -7.66
CA PRO A 381 -21.44 5.94 -7.82
C PRO A 381 -20.81 4.60 -7.47
N ALA A 382 -21.49 3.82 -6.63
CA ALA A 382 -21.07 2.46 -6.28
C ALA A 382 -21.21 1.49 -7.47
N THR A 383 -21.99 1.87 -8.48
CA THR A 383 -22.16 1.12 -9.73
C THR A 383 -20.80 0.87 -10.37
N ASP A 384 -20.50 -0.39 -10.67
CA ASP A 384 -19.26 -0.86 -11.31
C ASP A 384 -17.99 -0.88 -10.45
N LEU A 385 -18.04 -0.51 -9.16
CA LEU A 385 -16.88 -0.68 -8.28
C LEU A 385 -16.53 -2.16 -8.14
N SER A 386 -17.51 -3.01 -7.81
CA SER A 386 -17.33 -4.46 -7.65
C SER A 386 -16.79 -5.16 -8.89
N ASN A 387 -17.06 -4.64 -10.09
CA ASN A 387 -16.51 -5.18 -11.34
C ASN A 387 -14.97 -5.20 -11.33
N HIS A 388 -14.32 -4.19 -10.74
CA HIS A 388 -12.86 -4.14 -10.65
C HIS A 388 -12.32 -5.22 -9.73
N PHE A 389 -12.98 -5.47 -8.59
CA PHE A 389 -12.64 -6.59 -7.70
C PHE A 389 -12.77 -7.92 -8.44
N TRP A 390 -13.91 -8.16 -9.11
CA TRP A 390 -14.16 -9.43 -9.78
C TRP A 390 -13.18 -9.74 -10.90
N VAL A 391 -12.75 -8.76 -11.68
CA VAL A 391 -11.73 -8.96 -12.72
C VAL A 391 -10.44 -9.50 -12.10
N LYS A 392 -9.93 -8.86 -11.04
CA LYS A 392 -8.70 -9.29 -10.36
C LYS A 392 -8.87 -10.59 -9.57
N TYR A 393 -10.05 -10.80 -9.00
CA TYR A 393 -10.38 -12.02 -8.27
C TYR A 393 -10.42 -13.22 -9.21
N ASN A 394 -10.96 -13.08 -10.43
CA ASN A 394 -10.95 -14.17 -11.42
C ASN A 394 -9.52 -14.60 -11.78
N ASP A 395 -8.59 -13.65 -11.93
CA ASP A 395 -7.18 -13.94 -12.19
C ASP A 395 -6.54 -14.70 -10.99
N LEU A 396 -6.84 -14.26 -9.76
CA LEU A 396 -6.43 -14.93 -8.53
C LEU A 396 -6.97 -16.36 -8.46
N GLU A 397 -8.28 -16.53 -8.66
CA GLU A 397 -8.98 -17.81 -8.60
C GLU A 397 -8.41 -18.81 -9.62
N GLN A 398 -8.21 -18.37 -10.87
CA GLN A 398 -7.60 -19.21 -11.90
C GLN A 398 -6.18 -19.65 -11.53
N ARG A 399 -5.38 -18.75 -10.96
CA ARG A 399 -4.03 -19.08 -10.47
C ARG A 399 -4.08 -20.12 -9.35
N VAL A 400 -4.86 -19.89 -8.28
CA VAL A 400 -4.89 -20.81 -7.14
C VAL A 400 -5.45 -22.18 -7.52
N ILE A 401 -6.43 -22.24 -8.43
CA ILE A 401 -6.95 -23.50 -8.98
C ILE A 401 -5.87 -24.23 -9.77
N LYS A 402 -5.12 -23.53 -10.61
CA LYS A 402 -4.03 -24.11 -11.39
C LYS A 402 -2.88 -24.62 -10.51
N ASP A 403 -2.55 -23.86 -9.46
CA ASP A 403 -1.47 -24.18 -8.53
C ASP A 403 -1.86 -25.28 -7.51
N PHE A 404 -3.15 -25.56 -7.36
CA PHE A 404 -3.67 -26.69 -6.58
C PHE A 404 -3.43 -28.03 -7.32
N VAL A 405 -2.22 -28.56 -7.16
CA VAL A 405 -1.78 -29.80 -7.81
C VAL A 405 -2.08 -31.07 -7.01
N GLY A 406 -2.34 -30.94 -5.72
CA GLY A 406 -2.47 -32.10 -4.84
C GLY A 406 -2.85 -31.79 -3.40
N PRO A 407 -2.85 -32.82 -2.55
CA PRO A 407 -3.41 -32.72 -1.21
C PRO A 407 -2.57 -31.85 -0.27
N ALA A 408 -1.25 -31.79 -0.48
CA ALA A 408 -0.36 -30.93 0.28
C ALA A 408 -0.53 -29.43 -0.02
N SER A 409 -1.18 -29.06 -1.14
CA SER A 409 -1.38 -27.68 -1.57
C SER A 409 -2.76 -27.10 -1.23
N ILE A 410 -3.55 -27.75 -0.37
CA ILE A 410 -4.92 -27.30 -0.03
C ILE A 410 -4.97 -25.87 0.52
N CYS A 411 -3.93 -25.44 1.24
CA CYS A 411 -3.83 -24.08 1.79
C CYS A 411 -3.67 -22.98 0.72
N ILE A 412 -3.42 -23.32 -0.54
CA ILE A 412 -3.41 -22.32 -1.62
C ILE A 412 -4.84 -21.83 -1.90
N LEU A 413 -5.84 -22.70 -1.77
CA LEU A 413 -7.25 -22.34 -2.00
C LEU A 413 -7.81 -21.42 -0.90
N SER A 414 -7.23 -21.43 0.31
CA SER A 414 -7.67 -20.54 1.39
C SER A 414 -7.35 -19.08 1.11
N GLU A 415 -6.33 -18.79 0.29
CA GLU A 415 -6.01 -17.42 -0.16
C GLU A 415 -7.23 -16.81 -0.84
N ALA A 416 -7.77 -17.47 -1.88
CA ALA A 416 -8.96 -16.99 -2.59
C ALA A 416 -10.22 -17.01 -1.70
N MET A 417 -10.36 -17.99 -0.82
CA MET A 417 -11.49 -18.06 0.11
C MET A 417 -11.53 -16.87 1.07
N ASN A 418 -10.39 -16.47 1.63
CA ASN A 418 -10.31 -15.34 2.55
C ASN A 418 -10.62 -14.01 1.84
N GLU A 419 -10.17 -13.84 0.59
CA GLU A 419 -10.51 -12.67 -0.22
C GLU A 419 -12.02 -12.58 -0.50
N LEU A 420 -12.70 -13.70 -0.75
CA LEU A 420 -14.16 -13.72 -0.90
C LEU A 420 -14.88 -13.41 0.40
N LYS A 421 -14.40 -13.91 1.55
CA LYS A 421 -14.96 -13.59 2.87
C LYS A 421 -14.90 -12.09 3.12
N SER A 422 -13.72 -11.48 3.00
CA SER A 422 -13.55 -10.05 3.20
C SER A 422 -14.39 -9.23 2.20
N PHE A 423 -14.44 -9.64 0.93
CA PHE A 423 -15.28 -8.96 -0.06
C PHE A 423 -16.78 -9.09 0.23
N TYR A 424 -17.24 -10.24 0.72
CA TYR A 424 -18.63 -10.43 1.11
C TYR A 424 -19.05 -9.43 2.20
N ASP A 425 -18.20 -9.21 3.21
CA ASP A 425 -18.47 -8.23 4.27
C ASP A 425 -18.56 -6.79 3.73
N ILE A 426 -17.75 -6.46 2.71
CA ILE A 426 -17.81 -5.16 2.01
C ILE A 426 -19.12 -5.06 1.22
N ALA A 427 -19.46 -6.08 0.42
CA ALA A 427 -20.67 -6.14 -0.38
C ALA A 427 -21.94 -6.09 0.48
N HIS A 428 -21.90 -6.70 1.68
CA HIS A 428 -22.97 -6.62 2.66
C HIS A 428 -23.16 -5.19 3.18
N ARG A 429 -22.08 -4.53 3.64
CA ARG A 429 -22.12 -3.12 4.07
C ARG A 429 -22.52 -2.16 2.95
N ALA A 430 -22.22 -2.51 1.70
CA ALA A 430 -22.57 -1.74 0.51
C ALA A 430 -23.98 -2.02 -0.02
N SER A 431 -24.69 -3.00 0.55
CA SER A 431 -25.98 -3.49 0.06
C SER A 431 -25.95 -3.97 -1.40
N TRP A 432 -24.86 -4.64 -1.81
CA TRP A 432 -24.72 -5.27 -3.12
C TRP A 432 -25.16 -6.74 -3.09
N GLU A 433 -26.47 -6.98 -3.10
CA GLU A 433 -27.05 -8.32 -2.96
C GLU A 433 -26.58 -9.32 -4.05
N GLU A 434 -26.47 -8.86 -5.30
CA GLU A 434 -25.98 -9.70 -6.40
C GLU A 434 -24.53 -10.13 -6.18
N ASP A 435 -23.68 -9.22 -5.71
CA ASP A 435 -22.27 -9.49 -5.42
C ASP A 435 -22.09 -10.39 -4.19
N GLN A 436 -22.94 -10.24 -3.17
CA GLN A 436 -23.00 -11.15 -2.01
C GLN A 436 -23.31 -12.58 -2.46
N GLN A 437 -24.38 -12.77 -3.26
CA GLN A 437 -24.74 -14.09 -3.76
C GLN A 437 -23.65 -14.68 -4.65
N LYS A 438 -23.05 -13.86 -5.52
CA LYS A 438 -21.95 -14.27 -6.38
C LYS A 438 -20.72 -14.71 -5.57
N ALA A 439 -20.37 -14.00 -4.50
CA ALA A 439 -19.30 -14.41 -3.59
C ALA A 439 -19.61 -15.76 -2.93
N LEU A 440 -20.81 -15.96 -2.39
CA LEU A 440 -21.21 -17.24 -1.81
C LEU A 440 -21.15 -18.40 -2.81
N GLU A 441 -21.59 -18.20 -4.05
CA GLU A 441 -21.49 -19.23 -5.09
C GLU A 441 -20.04 -19.56 -5.46
N ARG A 442 -19.16 -18.56 -5.50
CA ARG A 442 -17.72 -18.77 -5.72
C ARG A 442 -17.06 -19.51 -4.55
N MET A 443 -17.43 -19.16 -3.31
CA MET A 443 -16.98 -19.90 -2.12
C MET A 443 -17.41 -21.37 -2.17
N LYS A 444 -18.67 -21.67 -2.53
CA LYS A 444 -19.14 -23.05 -2.75
C LYS A 444 -18.31 -23.77 -3.81
N GLY A 445 -17.99 -23.08 -4.91
CA GLY A 445 -17.12 -23.58 -5.97
C GLY A 445 -15.75 -23.99 -5.45
N LEU A 446 -15.11 -23.14 -4.64
CA LEU A 446 -13.83 -23.43 -3.99
C LEU A 446 -13.89 -24.62 -3.02
N VAL A 447 -15.00 -24.79 -2.29
CA VAL A 447 -15.19 -25.98 -1.42
C VAL A 447 -15.33 -27.26 -2.23
N ARG A 448 -16.06 -27.22 -3.36
CA ARG A 448 -16.27 -28.37 -4.24
C ARG A 448 -15.03 -28.75 -5.04
N HIS A 449 -14.20 -27.78 -5.38
CA HIS A 449 -13.02 -28.00 -6.22
C HIS A 449 -12.07 -29.10 -5.72
N PRO A 450 -11.62 -29.12 -4.44
CA PRO A 450 -10.78 -30.20 -3.92
C PRO A 450 -11.52 -31.53 -3.74
N LEU A 451 -12.85 -31.54 -3.70
CA LEU A 451 -13.65 -32.77 -3.55
C LEU A 451 -13.77 -33.55 -4.85
N LEU A 452 -13.79 -32.88 -6.00
CA LEU A 452 -13.84 -33.55 -7.30
C LEU A 452 -12.67 -34.55 -7.50
N PRO A 453 -11.39 -34.14 -7.42
CA PRO A 453 -10.28 -35.08 -7.53
C PRO A 453 -10.26 -36.07 -6.35
N LEU A 454 -10.73 -35.68 -5.16
CA LEU A 454 -10.84 -36.60 -4.04
C LEU A 454 -11.74 -37.80 -4.40
N LEU A 455 -12.93 -37.55 -4.93
CA LEU A 455 -13.90 -38.58 -5.29
C LEU A 455 -13.45 -39.41 -6.50
N GLU A 456 -12.89 -38.76 -7.52
CA GLU A 456 -12.37 -39.43 -8.71
C GLU A 456 -11.20 -40.37 -8.40
N LYS A 457 -10.23 -39.89 -7.62
CA LYS A 457 -8.98 -40.61 -7.36
C LYS A 457 -9.09 -41.61 -6.22
N ALA A 458 -9.98 -41.41 -5.24
CA ALA A 458 -10.23 -42.40 -4.20
C ALA A 458 -10.73 -43.74 -4.78
N THR A 459 -11.55 -43.67 -5.85
CA THR A 459 -12.00 -44.87 -6.56
C THR A 459 -10.82 -45.61 -7.23
N ALA A 460 -9.87 -44.89 -7.81
CA ALA A 460 -8.67 -45.48 -8.40
C ALA A 460 -7.73 -46.08 -7.34
N CYS A 461 -7.60 -45.42 -6.18
CA CYS A 461 -6.83 -45.92 -5.04
C CYS A 461 -7.33 -47.30 -4.60
N LYS A 462 -8.65 -47.49 -4.51
CA LYS A 462 -9.25 -48.79 -4.17
C LYS A 462 -8.78 -49.91 -5.11
N ASN A 463 -8.74 -49.65 -6.42
CA ASN A 463 -8.29 -50.65 -7.40
C ASN A 463 -6.79 -50.96 -7.23
N GLN A 464 -5.97 -49.93 -7.04
CA GLN A 464 -4.52 -50.11 -6.79
C GLN A 464 -4.23 -50.89 -5.51
N MET A 465 -5.08 -50.73 -4.48
CA MET A 465 -4.97 -51.49 -3.24
C MET A 465 -5.32 -52.97 -3.43
N GLN A 466 -6.25 -53.30 -4.33
CA GLN A 466 -6.56 -54.68 -4.70
C GLN A 466 -5.40 -55.35 -5.45
N GLU A 467 -4.65 -54.57 -6.23
CA GLU A 467 -3.49 -55.05 -7.00
C GLU A 467 -2.19 -55.16 -6.17
N GLY A 468 -2.21 -54.77 -4.88
CA GLY A 468 -1.06 -54.91 -3.96
C GLY A 468 0.14 -53.99 -4.25
N ALA A 469 -0.03 -52.99 -5.10
CA ALA A 469 1.08 -52.22 -5.70
C ALA A 469 1.28 -50.82 -5.09
N PHE A 470 1.09 -50.64 -3.77
CA PHE A 470 1.18 -49.30 -3.17
C PHE A 470 2.56 -49.01 -2.54
N THR A 471 3.19 -47.90 -2.96
CA THR A 471 4.39 -47.34 -2.31
C THR A 471 4.12 -45.88 -1.92
N SER A 472 3.97 -45.63 -0.63
CA SER A 472 3.76 -44.27 -0.10
C SER A 472 5.00 -43.40 -0.30
N LYS A 473 4.81 -42.14 -0.72
CA LYS A 473 5.86 -41.11 -0.66
C LYS A 473 5.45 -40.04 0.34
N SER A 474 6.35 -39.67 1.24
CA SER A 474 6.13 -38.61 2.21
C SER A 474 7.02 -37.41 1.89
N PRO A 475 6.47 -36.18 1.77
CA PRO A 475 5.04 -35.84 1.83
C PRO A 475 4.30 -36.22 0.53
N PRO A 476 2.97 -36.47 0.57
CA PRO A 476 2.21 -36.83 -0.61
C PRO A 476 1.91 -35.58 -1.44
N ILE A 477 2.85 -35.22 -2.32
CA ILE A 477 2.69 -34.05 -3.21
C ILE A 477 1.58 -34.28 -4.24
N GLN A 478 1.42 -35.52 -4.71
CA GLN A 478 0.44 -35.92 -5.71
C GLN A 478 -0.62 -36.83 -5.09
N TRP A 479 -1.83 -36.81 -5.64
CA TRP A 479 -2.92 -37.69 -5.23
C TRP A 479 -2.57 -39.18 -5.26
N THR A 480 -1.74 -39.60 -6.22
CA THR A 480 -1.25 -40.98 -6.35
C THR A 480 -0.27 -41.40 -5.26
N HIS A 481 0.25 -40.45 -4.48
CA HIS A 481 1.17 -40.73 -3.37
C HIS A 481 0.45 -40.96 -2.03
N LEU A 482 -0.86 -40.67 -1.95
CA LEU A 482 -1.66 -40.81 -0.74
C LEU A 482 -1.89 -42.28 -0.38
N SER A 483 -1.54 -42.65 0.85
CA SER A 483 -1.90 -43.96 1.39
C SER A 483 -3.40 -44.05 1.65
N PRO A 484 -3.96 -45.27 1.78
CA PRO A 484 -5.36 -45.45 2.14
C PRO A 484 -5.75 -44.72 3.43
N LEU A 485 -4.81 -44.66 4.36
CA LEU A 485 -4.98 -43.97 5.63
C LEU A 485 -4.99 -42.45 5.43
N ASP A 486 -4.15 -41.91 4.55
CA ASP A 486 -4.20 -40.48 4.19
C ASP A 486 -5.55 -40.12 3.56
N TRP A 487 -6.07 -40.96 2.66
CA TRP A 487 -7.42 -40.78 2.09
C TRP A 487 -8.50 -40.76 3.16
N HIS A 488 -8.48 -41.73 4.08
CA HIS A 488 -9.42 -41.80 5.19
C HIS A 488 -9.33 -40.55 6.10
N THR A 489 -8.10 -40.07 6.34
CA THR A 489 -7.85 -38.89 7.19
C THR A 489 -8.37 -37.63 6.52
N ILE A 490 -8.12 -37.46 5.22
CA ILE A 490 -8.67 -36.34 4.43
C ILE A 490 -10.20 -36.35 4.46
N CYS A 491 -10.83 -37.50 4.19
CA CYS A 491 -12.28 -37.63 4.24
C CYS A 491 -12.83 -37.30 5.64
N SER A 492 -12.18 -37.81 6.69
CA SER A 492 -12.58 -37.55 8.07
C SER A 492 -12.44 -36.07 8.46
N SER A 493 -11.37 -35.42 7.99
CA SER A 493 -11.12 -33.98 8.20
C SER A 493 -12.22 -33.12 7.56
N PHE A 494 -12.64 -33.44 6.34
CA PHE A 494 -13.77 -32.75 5.70
C PHE A 494 -15.09 -32.98 6.45
N LEU A 495 -15.33 -34.22 6.93
CA LEU A 495 -16.56 -34.60 7.64
C LEU A 495 -16.66 -34.07 9.08
N LEU A 496 -15.67 -33.35 9.60
CA LEU A 496 -15.78 -32.71 10.93
C LEU A 496 -16.94 -31.71 11.01
N LEU A 497 -17.39 -31.17 9.88
CA LEU A 497 -18.54 -30.26 9.79
C LEU A 497 -19.89 -30.98 9.65
N SER A 498 -19.94 -32.32 9.75
CA SER A 498 -21.16 -33.11 9.48
C SER A 498 -22.35 -32.82 10.40
N PHE A 499 -22.14 -32.09 11.50
CA PHE A 499 -23.18 -31.66 12.42
C PHE A 499 -23.54 -30.17 12.28
N ASN A 500 -22.81 -29.42 11.47
CA ASN A 500 -23.14 -28.03 11.18
C ASN A 500 -24.34 -28.00 10.20
N LYS A 501 -25.43 -27.33 10.59
CA LYS A 501 -26.68 -27.27 9.83
C LYS A 501 -26.46 -26.67 8.43
N THR A 502 -25.73 -25.54 8.37
CA THR A 502 -25.43 -24.81 7.13
C THR A 502 -24.64 -25.67 6.15
N PHE A 503 -23.64 -26.38 6.66
CA PHE A 503 -22.85 -27.35 5.91
C PHE A 503 -23.72 -28.47 5.34
N CYS A 504 -24.55 -29.10 6.17
CA CYS A 504 -25.43 -30.19 5.73
C CYS A 504 -26.45 -29.74 4.68
N THR A 505 -27.02 -28.55 4.83
CA THR A 505 -27.98 -28.02 3.86
C THR A 505 -27.31 -27.67 2.53
N THR A 506 -26.08 -27.16 2.56
CA THR A 506 -25.39 -26.68 1.35
C THR A 506 -24.60 -27.77 0.62
N PHE A 507 -23.92 -28.64 1.37
CA PHE A 507 -23.00 -29.67 0.88
C PHE A 507 -23.44 -31.10 1.26
N GLY A 508 -24.73 -31.30 1.55
CA GLY A 508 -25.24 -32.59 2.01
C GLY A 508 -25.00 -33.75 1.03
N TYR A 509 -25.06 -33.47 -0.27
CA TYR A 509 -24.77 -34.46 -1.31
C TYR A 509 -23.28 -34.83 -1.32
N GLU A 510 -22.39 -33.84 -1.33
CA GLU A 510 -20.95 -34.04 -1.29
C GLU A 510 -20.51 -34.74 0.01
N LYS A 511 -21.11 -34.37 1.15
CA LYS A 511 -20.94 -35.06 2.43
C LYS A 511 -21.24 -36.55 2.31
N MET A 512 -22.40 -36.92 1.77
CA MET A 512 -22.80 -38.31 1.59
C MET A 512 -21.80 -39.07 0.70
N LEU A 513 -21.32 -38.45 -0.39
CA LEU A 513 -20.30 -39.07 -1.25
C LEU A 513 -18.98 -39.29 -0.52
N VAL A 514 -18.54 -38.33 0.30
CA VAL A 514 -17.32 -38.45 1.11
C VAL A 514 -17.48 -39.53 2.19
N GLU A 515 -18.66 -39.67 2.80
CA GLU A 515 -18.98 -40.78 3.73
C GLU A 515 -18.88 -42.13 3.03
N MET A 516 -19.48 -42.27 1.84
CA MET A 516 -19.39 -43.50 1.05
C MET A 516 -17.94 -43.85 0.67
N VAL A 517 -17.13 -42.86 0.31
CA VAL A 517 -15.71 -43.06 0.01
C VAL A 517 -14.95 -43.48 1.26
N LYS A 518 -15.16 -42.77 2.39
CA LYS A 518 -14.54 -43.10 3.68
C LYS A 518 -14.87 -44.53 4.11
N ASP A 519 -16.13 -44.95 4.02
CA ASP A 519 -16.58 -46.28 4.40
C ASP A 519 -15.97 -47.36 3.50
N ARG A 520 -15.85 -47.09 2.20
CA ARG A 520 -15.17 -47.99 1.25
C ARG A 520 -13.68 -48.14 1.51
N LEU A 521 -13.07 -47.14 2.14
CA LEU A 521 -11.67 -47.13 2.57
C LEU A 521 -11.49 -47.67 3.99
N SER A 522 -12.58 -48.09 4.66
CA SER A 522 -12.54 -48.55 6.05
C SER A 522 -11.60 -49.75 6.22
N LEU A 523 -10.69 -49.60 7.17
CA LEU A 523 -9.56 -50.49 7.43
C LEU A 523 -9.97 -51.86 7.99
N SER A 524 -11.23 -52.03 8.39
CA SER A 524 -11.76 -53.35 8.75
C SER A 524 -11.73 -54.34 7.57
N SER A 525 -11.54 -53.85 6.35
CA SER A 525 -11.47 -54.66 5.12
C SER A 525 -10.03 -54.90 4.60
N LEU A 526 -9.01 -54.35 5.29
CA LEU A 526 -7.64 -54.33 4.80
C LEU A 526 -6.73 -55.15 5.71
N SER A 527 -6.10 -56.18 5.14
CA SER A 527 -4.97 -56.84 5.79
C SER A 527 -3.67 -56.18 5.33
N PHE A 528 -2.81 -55.81 6.28
CA PHE A 528 -1.47 -55.31 5.98
C PHE A 528 -0.45 -56.33 6.45
N THR A 529 0.69 -56.36 5.76
CA THR A 529 1.83 -57.17 6.20
C THR A 529 3.01 -56.22 6.38
N TYR A 530 3.58 -56.19 7.58
CA TYR A 530 4.77 -55.39 7.86
C TYR A 530 6.00 -56.28 7.68
N CYS A 531 6.83 -56.00 6.67
CA CYS A 531 8.06 -56.72 6.46
C CYS A 531 9.20 -55.76 6.07
N CYS A 532 10.31 -55.83 6.80
CA CYS A 532 11.58 -55.21 6.41
C CYS A 532 11.46 -53.70 6.06
N SER A 533 10.83 -52.91 6.94
CA SER A 533 10.63 -51.44 6.88
C SER A 533 9.74 -50.91 5.75
N LYS A 534 9.00 -51.77 5.04
CA LYS A 534 7.96 -51.38 4.07
C LYS A 534 6.60 -51.96 4.48
N VAL A 535 5.58 -51.10 4.49
CA VAL A 535 4.18 -51.51 4.66
C VAL A 535 3.63 -51.88 3.29
N THR A 536 3.18 -53.13 3.12
CA THR A 536 2.41 -53.53 1.93
C THR A 536 0.96 -53.82 2.33
N TRP A 537 0.04 -53.40 1.46
CA TRP A 537 -1.41 -53.54 1.65
C TRP A 537 -1.93 -54.62 0.72
N GLU A 538 -2.64 -55.62 1.27
CA GLU A 538 -3.29 -56.68 0.49
C GLU A 538 -4.81 -56.63 0.73
N GLY A 539 -5.59 -56.56 -0.35
CA GLY A 539 -7.05 -56.67 -0.27
C GLY A 539 -7.47 -58.04 0.24
N GLN A 540 -8.41 -58.08 1.18
CA GLN A 540 -8.96 -59.34 1.67
C GLN A 540 -9.96 -59.88 0.63
N GLU A 541 -9.59 -60.91 -0.13
CA GLU A 541 -10.58 -61.66 -0.92
C GLU A 541 -11.48 -62.42 0.06
N SER A 542 -12.79 -62.15 0.00
CA SER A 542 -13.80 -62.65 0.95
C SER A 542 -14.08 -64.16 0.88
N ASN A 543 -13.24 -64.96 0.21
CA ASN A 543 -13.47 -66.37 -0.03
C ASN A 543 -12.46 -67.27 0.71
N GLY A 544 -12.77 -67.53 1.99
CA GLY A 544 -12.22 -68.67 2.72
C GLY A 544 -11.52 -68.30 4.04
N ILE A 545 -12.11 -68.75 5.15
CA ILE A 545 -11.45 -68.80 6.46
C ILE A 545 -10.26 -69.77 6.34
N ARG A 546 -9.08 -69.27 5.99
CA ARG A 546 -7.85 -70.06 6.06
C ARG A 546 -7.32 -70.01 7.49
N ASN A 547 -7.26 -71.17 8.14
CA ASN A 547 -6.55 -71.37 9.40
C ASN A 547 -5.11 -70.85 9.28
N GLY A 548 -4.66 -70.11 10.31
CA GLY A 548 -3.44 -69.29 10.31
C GLY A 548 -2.20 -70.01 9.76
N GLY A 549 -1.84 -69.68 8.52
CA GLY A 549 -0.60 -70.10 7.88
C GLY A 549 0.45 -69.00 7.94
N TYR A 550 1.69 -69.36 8.27
CA TYR A 550 2.85 -68.48 8.18
C TYR A 550 3.14 -68.11 6.72
N THR A 551 3.23 -66.82 6.41
CA THR A 551 3.74 -66.34 5.12
C THR A 551 5.19 -65.88 5.31
N ARG A 552 6.13 -66.46 4.54
CA ARG A 552 7.51 -65.97 4.47
C ARG A 552 7.56 -64.75 3.55
N CYS A 553 8.16 -63.67 4.02
CA CYS A 553 8.38 -62.48 3.21
C CYS A 553 9.39 -62.78 2.08
N GLY A 554 8.99 -62.57 0.83
CA GLY A 554 9.83 -62.90 -0.34
C GLY A 554 11.16 -62.14 -0.40
N SER A 555 11.24 -60.94 0.19
CA SER A 555 12.45 -60.11 0.15
C SER A 555 13.48 -60.42 1.25
N CYS A 556 13.06 -60.81 2.45
CA CYS A 556 13.99 -61.04 3.57
C CYS A 556 13.82 -62.39 4.28
N GLY A 557 13.00 -63.30 3.73
CA GLY A 557 12.86 -64.69 4.17
C GLY A 557 12.23 -64.90 5.55
N SER A 558 12.00 -63.83 6.31
CA SER A 558 11.48 -63.88 7.67
C SER A 558 10.03 -64.40 7.70
N GLN A 559 9.77 -65.35 8.60
CA GLN A 559 8.41 -65.80 8.92
C GLN A 559 7.76 -64.74 9.80
N HIS A 560 6.73 -64.07 9.28
CA HIS A 560 5.92 -63.16 10.07
C HIS A 560 4.60 -63.84 10.41
N TYR A 561 4.16 -63.68 11.66
CA TYR A 561 2.82 -64.06 12.06
C TYR A 561 1.84 -63.16 11.29
N LYS A 562 0.93 -63.75 10.51
CA LYS A 562 -0.24 -63.04 9.96
C LYS A 562 -1.19 -62.74 11.13
N LYS A 563 -0.77 -61.87 12.06
CA LYS A 563 -1.68 -61.32 13.05
C LYS A 563 -2.61 -60.41 12.26
N GLN A 564 -3.91 -60.73 12.27
CA GLN A 564 -4.97 -59.73 12.10
C GLN A 564 -4.83 -58.73 13.26
N ALA A 565 -3.78 -57.93 13.26
CA ALA A 565 -3.65 -56.84 14.20
C ALA A 565 -4.48 -55.71 13.61
N ASN A 566 -5.50 -55.24 14.31
CA ASN A 566 -6.05 -53.93 13.98
C ASN A 566 -4.89 -52.94 13.97
N ILE A 567 -4.65 -52.22 12.87
CA ILE A 567 -3.64 -51.14 12.83
C ILE A 567 -3.89 -50.20 14.01
N PHE A 568 -5.16 -49.96 14.31
CA PHE A 568 -5.60 -49.16 15.45
C PHE A 568 -5.81 -49.92 16.75
N ALA A 569 -5.12 -51.02 16.96
CA ALA A 569 -5.10 -51.62 18.28
C ALA A 569 -4.38 -50.66 19.24
N PHE A 570 -5.09 -50.26 20.29
CA PHE A 570 -4.54 -49.54 21.42
C PHE A 570 -4.37 -50.53 22.56
N ASP A 571 -3.26 -50.39 23.28
CA ASP A 571 -3.06 -51.06 24.55
C ASP A 571 -2.90 -49.98 25.63
N LEU A 572 -3.25 -50.32 26.86
CA LEU A 572 -2.99 -49.47 28.00
C LEU A 572 -1.54 -49.73 28.43
N ASN A 573 -0.73 -48.68 28.48
CA ASN A 573 0.60 -48.81 29.06
C ASN A 573 0.49 -49.02 30.60
N SER A 574 1.63 -49.22 31.26
CA SER A 574 1.70 -49.34 32.72
C SER A 574 1.11 -48.15 33.50
N ASN A 575 0.90 -47.01 32.83
CA ASN A 575 0.32 -45.80 33.40
C ASN A 575 -1.17 -45.64 33.06
N SER A 576 -1.82 -46.66 32.49
CA SER A 576 -3.20 -46.60 31.98
C SER A 576 -3.41 -45.54 30.88
N GLU A 577 -2.36 -45.12 30.19
CA GLU A 577 -2.47 -44.29 28.99
C GLU A 577 -2.66 -45.19 27.78
N LEU A 578 -3.66 -44.88 26.95
CA LEU A 578 -3.83 -45.51 25.65
C LEU A 578 -2.60 -45.23 24.78
N ARG A 579 -1.89 -46.29 24.39
CA ARG A 579 -0.81 -46.23 23.42
C ARG A 579 -1.13 -47.10 22.21
N PRO A 580 -0.89 -46.63 20.98
CA PRO A 580 -1.01 -47.48 19.81
C PRO A 580 0.01 -48.61 19.90
N ILE A 581 -0.44 -49.86 19.77
CA ILE A 581 0.40 -51.06 19.85
C ILE A 581 1.51 -51.02 18.78
N ASN A 582 1.27 -50.33 17.67
CA ASN A 582 2.17 -50.25 16.53
C ASN A 582 2.64 -48.80 16.24
N LYS A 583 3.09 -48.06 17.27
CA LYS A 583 3.44 -46.62 17.16
C LYS A 583 4.39 -46.27 16.00
N ASP A 584 5.39 -47.11 15.71
CA ASP A 584 6.35 -46.86 14.63
C ASP A 584 5.77 -47.11 13.24
N VAL A 585 4.79 -48.02 13.14
CA VAL A 585 3.99 -48.26 11.93
C VAL A 585 3.01 -47.11 11.71
N TYR A 586 2.44 -46.57 12.79
CA TYR A 586 1.55 -45.41 12.75
C TYR A 586 2.23 -44.18 12.15
N ALA A 587 3.43 -43.83 12.64
CA ALA A 587 4.14 -42.64 12.15
C ALA A 587 4.54 -42.76 10.67
N SER A 588 4.72 -43.97 10.15
CA SER A 588 5.00 -44.24 8.74
C SER A 588 3.74 -44.46 7.88
N ALA A 589 2.57 -44.71 8.50
CA ALA A 589 1.31 -44.94 7.81
C ALA A 589 0.56 -43.64 7.46
N PHE A 590 0.77 -42.55 8.20
CA PHE A 590 0.26 -41.22 7.83
C PHE A 590 1.38 -40.42 7.16
N THR A 591 1.26 -40.21 5.86
CA THR A 591 2.18 -39.31 5.14
C THR A 591 1.66 -37.89 5.09
N GLN A 592 0.36 -37.70 5.22
CA GLN A 592 -0.29 -36.39 5.32
C GLN A 592 -0.53 -36.01 6.79
N GLN A 593 0.10 -34.92 7.24
CA GLN A 593 -0.24 -34.29 8.51
C GLN A 593 -1.46 -33.39 8.32
N ILE A 594 -2.56 -33.71 9.01
CA ILE A 594 -3.73 -32.84 9.08
C ILE A 594 -3.63 -32.00 10.36
N PRO A 595 -3.78 -30.67 10.27
CA PRO A 595 -3.82 -29.81 11.45
C PRO A 595 -4.90 -30.25 12.45
N THR A 596 -4.69 -29.94 13.72
CA THR A 596 -5.65 -30.27 14.78
C THR A 596 -6.84 -29.32 14.82
N THR A 597 -6.74 -28.14 14.22
CA THR A 597 -7.78 -27.12 14.21
C THR A 597 -8.35 -26.92 12.81
N ILE A 598 -9.67 -26.80 12.72
CA ILE A 598 -10.36 -26.55 11.44
C ILE A 598 -10.11 -25.14 10.89
N SER A 599 -9.65 -24.22 11.75
CA SER A 599 -9.26 -22.86 11.37
C SER A 599 -7.90 -22.79 10.66
N ASP A 600 -7.09 -23.86 10.71
CA ASP A 600 -5.83 -23.90 9.98
C ASP A 600 -6.08 -24.03 8.47
N PRO A 601 -5.53 -23.14 7.62
CA PRO A 601 -5.63 -23.21 6.16
C PRO A 601 -5.25 -24.55 5.51
N LYS A 602 -4.42 -25.36 6.17
CA LYS A 602 -4.01 -26.69 5.70
C LYS A 602 -5.03 -27.79 6.02
N HIS A 603 -6.08 -27.49 6.78
CA HIS A 603 -7.12 -28.43 7.14
C HIS A 603 -8.15 -28.58 6.02
N TRP A 604 -8.58 -29.81 5.70
CA TRP A 604 -9.48 -30.06 4.56
C TRP A 604 -10.90 -29.55 4.76
N GLY A 605 -11.35 -29.49 6.01
CA GLY A 605 -12.61 -28.83 6.38
C GLY A 605 -12.53 -27.30 6.42
N HIS A 606 -11.36 -26.67 6.26
CA HIS A 606 -11.18 -25.22 6.47
C HIS A 606 -12.07 -24.38 5.55
N LEU A 607 -12.03 -24.65 4.23
CA LEU A 607 -12.81 -23.88 3.25
C LEU A 607 -14.31 -23.93 3.53
N ALA A 608 -14.83 -25.13 3.84
CA ALA A 608 -16.23 -25.32 4.18
C ALA A 608 -16.60 -24.64 5.50
N TRP A 609 -15.69 -24.63 6.47
CA TRP A 609 -15.86 -23.93 7.74
C TRP A 609 -15.95 -22.41 7.53
N VAL A 610 -15.03 -21.83 6.77
CA VAL A 610 -15.05 -20.40 6.42
C VAL A 610 -16.36 -20.02 5.72
N TYR A 611 -16.84 -20.85 4.78
CA TYR A 611 -18.13 -20.65 4.13
C TYR A 611 -19.29 -20.64 5.14
N CYS A 612 -19.35 -21.63 6.04
CA CYS A 612 -20.42 -21.70 7.03
C CYS A 612 -20.40 -20.50 7.97
N GLU A 613 -19.20 -20.06 8.40
CA GLU A 613 -19.02 -18.88 9.24
C GLU A 613 -19.62 -17.63 8.58
N VAL A 614 -19.37 -17.41 7.28
CA VAL A 614 -19.89 -16.25 6.54
C VAL A 614 -21.42 -16.28 6.42
N VAL A 615 -22.01 -17.44 6.14
CA VAL A 615 -23.47 -17.58 6.03
C VAL A 615 -24.14 -17.40 7.39
N GLU A 616 -23.56 -17.97 8.45
CA GLU A 616 -24.13 -17.92 9.79
C GLU A 616 -24.04 -16.53 10.41
N SER A 617 -22.97 -15.77 10.14
CA SER A 617 -22.82 -14.41 10.67
C SER A 617 -23.80 -13.39 10.07
N HIS A 618 -24.43 -13.69 8.93
CA HIS A 618 -25.33 -12.78 8.22
C HIS A 618 -26.79 -13.26 8.15
N THR A 619 -27.08 -14.47 8.65
CA THR A 619 -28.44 -14.99 8.76
C THR A 619 -29.00 -14.92 10.19
N ALA A 620 -28.14 -14.66 11.17
CA ALA A 620 -28.51 -14.38 12.56
C ALA A 620 -28.87 -12.90 12.75
#